data_AF-A0A4R4LSY8-F1
#
_entry.id   AF-A0A4R4LSY8-F1
#
_cell.length_a   1.000
_cell.length_b   1.000
_cell.length_c   1.000
_cell.angle_alpha   90.00
_cell.angle_beta   90.00
_cell.angle_gamma   90.00
#
_symmetry.space_group_name_H-M   'P 1'
#
loop_
_entity.id
_entity.type
_entity.pdbx_description
1 polymer ?
#
loop_
_entity_poly.entity_id
_entity_poly.type
_entity_poly.pdbx_seq_one_letter_code
_entity_poly.pdbx_strand_id
1 'polypeptide(L)'
;MGLQAVTGGLGVPLDLDEAVYASQFSGDVPRTPFAAHRSLGEGLLAAPVTLWTSDVTLIRVYFAVLSAVLLVLAFWPWFKVLDRASVPVAAALFAVPWVSLRYGATVLPNMPVALGAVAAVGVLAAGGRRAWAVLALIIAGVGLLRPTDAVWLALPLFVA
;
A
#
# COMPACT_ATOMS: atom_id res chain seq x y z
N MET A 1 -6.98 18.27 17.70
CA MET A 1 -7.49 17.06 17.02
C MET A 1 -8.30 17.36 15.75
N GLY A 2 -9.16 18.40 15.70
CA GLY A 2 -10.00 18.67 14.50
C GLY A 2 -9.27 19.03 13.19
N LEU A 3 -8.13 19.72 13.24
CA LEU A 3 -7.35 20.11 12.05
C LEU A 3 -6.57 18.94 11.40
N GLN A 4 -6.28 17.88 12.16
CA GLN A 4 -5.61 16.68 11.64
C GLN A 4 -6.54 15.84 10.77
N ALA A 5 -7.85 15.89 11.02
CA ALA A 5 -8.85 15.19 10.22
C ALA A 5 -9.00 15.79 8.81
N VAL A 6 -8.76 17.11 8.68
CA VAL A 6 -8.88 17.82 7.39
C VAL A 6 -7.60 17.74 6.57
N THR A 7 -6.43 17.75 7.23
CA THR A 7 -5.12 17.69 6.56
C THR A 7 -4.54 16.28 6.45
N GLY A 8 -5.21 15.26 6.98
CA GLY A 8 -4.71 13.88 6.96
C GLY A 8 -3.40 13.66 7.74
N GLY A 9 -2.98 14.62 8.57
CA GLY A 9 -1.72 14.52 9.30
C GLY A 9 -0.46 14.68 8.44
N LEU A 10 -0.52 15.36 7.29
CA LEU A 10 0.63 15.58 6.40
C LEU A 10 1.83 16.28 7.09
N GLY A 11 1.59 17.08 8.13
CA GLY A 11 2.64 17.73 8.94
C GLY A 11 3.06 16.95 10.19
N VAL A 12 2.52 15.75 10.42
CA VAL A 12 2.90 14.90 11.56
C VAL A 12 4.24 14.23 11.23
N PRO A 13 5.24 14.32 12.13
CA PRO A 13 6.53 13.66 11.95
C PRO A 13 6.40 12.17 11.64
N LEU A 14 7.45 11.61 11.03
CA LEU A 14 7.54 10.17 10.84
C LEU A 14 7.66 9.47 12.19
N ASP A 15 6.84 8.45 12.43
CA ASP A 15 7.03 7.56 13.57
C ASP A 15 8.33 6.74 13.38
N LEU A 16 8.81 6.08 14.44
CA LEU A 16 10.08 5.33 14.42
C LEU A 16 10.16 4.33 13.26
N ASP A 17 9.10 3.55 13.05
CA ASP A 17 9.05 2.55 11.98
C ASP A 17 9.12 3.19 10.59
N GLU A 18 8.45 4.33 10.43
CA GLU A 18 8.42 5.07 9.17
C GLU A 18 9.79 5.66 8.85
N ALA A 19 10.48 6.22 9.86
CA ALA A 19 11.83 6.73 9.72
C ALA A 19 12.83 5.61 9.35
N VAL A 20 12.65 4.40 9.88
CA VAL A 20 13.44 3.23 9.47
C VAL A 20 13.27 2.97 7.98
N TYR A 21 12.03 2.89 7.47
CA TYR A 21 11.80 2.63 6.05
C TYR A 21 12.24 3.79 5.14
N ALA A 22 11.90 5.03 5.49
CA ALA A 22 12.21 6.22 4.70
C ALA A 22 13.72 6.48 4.59
N SER A 23 14.51 6.11 5.61
CA SER A 23 15.97 6.30 5.59
C SER A 23 16.73 5.25 4.78
N GLN A 24 16.11 4.14 4.35
CA GLN A 24 16.86 3.05 3.70
C GLN A 24 17.51 3.48 2.38
N PHE A 25 16.86 4.35 1.63
CA PHE A 25 17.35 4.87 0.35
C PHE A 25 17.41 6.40 0.34
N SER A 26 17.45 7.03 1.51
CA SER A 26 17.48 8.49 1.58
C SER A 26 18.80 9.05 1.06
N GLY A 27 18.72 10.15 0.30
CA GLY A 27 19.88 10.94 -0.11
C GLY A 27 20.38 11.93 0.96
N ASP A 28 19.50 12.35 1.88
CA ASP A 28 19.79 13.46 2.81
C ASP A 28 20.02 13.01 4.25
N VAL A 29 19.53 11.83 4.65
CA VAL A 29 19.66 11.33 6.03
C VAL A 29 20.40 9.99 6.11
N PRO A 30 21.17 9.74 7.19
CA PRO A 30 21.82 8.46 7.40
C PRO A 30 20.81 7.31 7.49
N ARG A 31 21.18 6.15 6.96
CA ARG A 31 20.37 4.93 7.05
C ARG A 31 20.20 4.49 8.50
N THR A 32 18.96 4.32 8.94
CA THR A 32 18.65 3.77 10.27
C THR A 32 18.81 2.25 10.26
N PRO A 33 19.36 1.63 11.33
CA PRO A 33 19.51 0.18 11.43
C PRO A 33 18.19 -0.56 11.22
N PHE A 34 18.26 -1.63 10.43
CA PHE A 34 17.12 -2.42 10.00
C PHE A 34 17.04 -3.71 10.81
N ALA A 35 15.91 -3.98 11.46
CA ALA A 35 15.72 -5.21 12.22
C ALA A 35 15.28 -6.37 11.32
N ALA A 36 15.70 -7.59 11.66
CA ALA A 36 15.46 -8.81 10.86
C ALA A 36 13.98 -9.12 10.56
N HIS A 37 13.04 -8.59 11.36
CA HIS A 37 11.61 -8.80 11.16
C HIS A 37 10.98 -7.88 10.10
N ARG A 38 11.70 -6.84 9.63
CA ARG A 38 11.22 -5.92 8.61
C ARG A 38 11.63 -6.42 7.22
N SER A 39 10.92 -6.01 6.17
CA SER A 39 11.33 -6.25 4.78
C SER A 39 11.57 -4.94 4.03
N LEU A 40 12.48 -4.96 3.05
CA LEU A 40 12.91 -3.74 2.36
C LEU A 40 11.88 -3.18 1.37
N GLY A 41 10.78 -3.90 1.10
CA GLY A 41 9.79 -3.49 0.09
C GLY A 41 9.23 -2.09 0.36
N GLU A 42 8.96 -1.75 1.61
CA GLU A 42 8.43 -0.42 1.95
C GLU A 42 9.47 0.69 1.73
N GLY A 43 10.74 0.41 2.03
CA GLY A 43 11.84 1.30 1.69
C GLY A 43 11.99 1.48 0.18
N LEU A 44 11.79 0.42 -0.62
CA LEU A 44 11.80 0.51 -2.09
C LEU A 44 10.62 1.33 -2.62
N LEU A 45 9.43 1.23 -2.01
CA LEU A 45 8.29 2.09 -2.33
C LEU A 45 8.56 3.56 -1.95
N ALA A 46 9.27 3.81 -0.86
CA ALA A 46 9.64 5.16 -0.45
C ALA A 46 10.80 5.75 -1.27
N ALA A 47 11.64 4.92 -1.90
CA ALA A 47 12.84 5.35 -2.61
C ALA A 47 12.59 6.47 -3.65
N PRO A 48 11.55 6.41 -4.51
CA PRO A 48 11.31 7.44 -5.51
C PRO A 48 11.14 8.86 -4.97
N VAL A 49 10.75 9.04 -3.70
CA VAL A 49 10.68 10.36 -3.05
C VAL A 49 11.88 10.58 -2.11
N THR A 50 12.29 9.56 -1.35
CA THR A 50 13.34 9.71 -0.33
C THR A 50 14.75 9.87 -0.90
N LEU A 51 15.00 9.44 -2.14
CA LEU A 51 16.29 9.62 -2.81
C LEU A 51 16.72 11.08 -2.96
N TRP A 52 15.78 12.03 -2.93
CA TRP A 52 16.05 13.45 -3.20
C TRP A 52 15.36 14.42 -2.22
N THR A 53 14.61 13.91 -1.25
CA THR A 53 14.05 14.75 -0.19
C THR A 53 13.83 13.97 1.10
N SER A 54 14.00 14.66 2.22
CA SER A 54 13.56 14.19 3.56
C SER A 54 12.42 15.04 4.13
N ASP A 55 11.79 15.87 3.30
CA ASP A 55 10.61 16.65 3.70
C ASP A 55 9.43 15.72 3.97
N VAL A 56 8.99 15.72 5.23
CA VAL A 56 7.91 14.84 5.70
C VAL A 56 6.62 15.11 4.93
N THR A 57 6.29 16.37 4.63
CA THR A 57 5.06 16.72 3.91
C THR A 57 5.09 16.13 2.49
N LEU A 58 6.22 16.24 1.78
CA LEU A 58 6.36 15.67 0.44
C LEU A 58 6.27 14.14 0.46
N ILE A 59 6.90 13.47 1.44
CA ILE A 59 6.79 12.01 1.60
C ILE A 59 5.34 11.60 1.86
N ARG A 60 4.64 12.32 2.74
CA ARG A 60 3.22 12.05 3.07
C ARG A 60 2.32 12.23 1.85
N VAL A 61 2.51 13.30 1.07
CA VAL A 61 1.78 13.56 -0.17
C VAL A 61 2.04 12.46 -1.20
N TYR A 62 3.29 12.04 -1.35
CA TYR A 62 3.67 10.92 -2.23
C TYR A 62 2.91 9.65 -1.86
N PHE A 63 2.91 9.27 -0.58
CA PHE A 63 2.20 8.07 -0.11
C PHE A 63 0.68 8.19 -0.26
N ALA A 64 0.10 9.36 0.00
CA ALA A 64 -1.33 9.60 -0.22
C ALA A 64 -1.73 9.41 -1.68
N VAL A 65 -0.92 9.92 -2.62
CA VAL A 65 -1.14 9.74 -4.07
C VAL A 65 -0.92 8.29 -4.46
N LEU A 66 0.15 7.64 -3.99
CA LEU A 66 0.42 6.23 -4.23
C LEU A 66 -0.76 5.36 -3.77
N SER A 67 -1.26 5.59 -2.57
CA SER A 67 -2.42 4.87 -2.02
C SER A 67 -3.69 5.11 -2.83
N ALA A 68 -3.93 6.33 -3.33
CA ALA A 68 -5.06 6.60 -4.21
C ALA A 68 -4.95 5.85 -5.55
N VAL A 69 -3.75 5.79 -6.14
CA VAL A 69 -3.50 4.99 -7.35
C VAL A 69 -3.71 3.50 -7.08
N LEU A 70 -3.14 2.98 -6.00
CA LEU A 70 -3.31 1.58 -5.61
C LEU A 70 -4.77 1.24 -5.31
N LEU A 71 -5.55 2.16 -4.74
CA LEU A 71 -6.98 1.99 -4.51
C LEU A 71 -7.73 1.80 -5.83
N VAL A 72 -7.48 2.67 -6.81
CA VAL A 72 -8.10 2.53 -8.15
C VAL A 72 -7.72 1.20 -8.79
N LEU A 73 -6.44 0.83 -8.74
CA LEU A 73 -5.95 -0.44 -9.28
C LEU A 73 -6.56 -1.67 -8.58
N ALA A 74 -6.70 -1.61 -7.25
CA ALA A 74 -7.25 -2.70 -6.45
C ALA A 74 -8.75 -2.94 -6.72
N PHE A 75 -9.50 -1.87 -6.96
CA PHE A 75 -10.92 -1.95 -7.26
C PHE A 75 -11.24 -2.15 -8.75
N TRP A 76 -10.27 -1.91 -9.65
CA TRP A 76 -10.46 -2.08 -11.09
C TRP A 76 -10.99 -3.45 -11.55
N PRO A 77 -10.45 -4.61 -11.10
CA PRO A 77 -10.92 -5.91 -11.58
C PRO A 77 -12.39 -6.19 -11.21
N TRP A 78 -12.90 -5.55 -10.16
CA TRP A 78 -14.27 -5.74 -9.67
C TRP A 78 -15.34 -5.23 -10.63
N PHE A 79 -15.01 -4.35 -11.58
CA PHE A 79 -15.93 -3.94 -12.64
C PHE A 79 -16.38 -5.08 -13.57
N LYS A 80 -15.69 -6.23 -13.53
CA LYS A 80 -16.10 -7.44 -14.26
C LYS A 80 -17.04 -8.33 -13.47
N VAL A 81 -17.19 -8.10 -12.17
CA VAL A 81 -17.91 -8.96 -11.22
C VAL A 81 -19.15 -8.25 -10.67
N LEU A 82 -19.03 -6.95 -10.40
CA LEU A 82 -20.06 -6.11 -9.81
C LEU A 82 -20.61 -5.12 -10.84
N ASP A 83 -21.76 -4.51 -10.53
CA ASP A 83 -22.28 -3.41 -11.33
C ASP A 83 -21.39 -2.15 -11.24
N ARG A 84 -21.58 -1.25 -12.21
CA ARG A 84 -20.74 -0.07 -12.37
C ARG A 84 -20.83 0.93 -11.21
N ALA A 85 -21.90 0.91 -10.43
CA ALA A 85 -22.08 1.84 -9.32
C ALA A 85 -21.48 1.29 -8.01
N SER A 86 -21.58 -0.02 -7.77
CA SER A 86 -21.06 -0.64 -6.54
C SER A 86 -19.55 -0.55 -6.39
N VAL A 87 -18.78 -0.63 -7.48
CA VAL A 87 -17.31 -0.55 -7.42
C VAL A 87 -16.79 0.78 -6.85
N PRO A 88 -17.16 1.97 -7.40
CA PRO A 88 -16.71 3.24 -6.84
C PRO A 88 -17.27 3.50 -5.44
N VAL A 89 -18.48 3.04 -5.13
CA VAL A 89 -19.05 3.16 -3.77
C VAL A 89 -18.23 2.34 -2.78
N ALA A 90 -17.88 1.10 -3.10
CA ALA A 90 -17.04 0.26 -2.23
C ALA A 90 -15.63 0.84 -2.05
N ALA A 91 -15.03 1.38 -3.12
CA ALA A 91 -13.73 2.05 -3.04
C ALA A 91 -13.79 3.32 -2.15
N ALA A 92 -14.87 4.12 -2.27
CA ALA A 92 -15.08 5.28 -1.42
C ALA A 92 -15.27 4.89 0.05
N LEU A 93 -16.09 3.85 0.31
CA LEU A 93 -16.28 3.31 1.66
C LEU A 93 -14.98 2.72 2.25
N PHE A 94 -14.09 2.18 1.42
CA PHE A 94 -12.77 1.73 1.87
C PHE A 94 -11.84 2.90 2.19
N ALA A 95 -11.94 4.04 1.50
CA ALA A 95 -10.99 5.15 1.62
C ALA A 95 -11.23 6.07 2.83
N VAL A 96 -12.47 6.17 3.31
CA VAL A 96 -12.89 7.12 4.36
C VAL A 96 -12.60 6.68 5.81
N PRO A 97 -12.58 5.38 6.18
CA PRO A 97 -12.24 4.96 7.53
C PRO A 97 -10.90 5.52 8.01
N TRP A 98 -10.82 5.85 9.29
CA TRP A 98 -9.60 6.42 9.90
C TRP A 98 -8.35 5.57 9.64
N VAL A 99 -8.50 4.24 9.60
CA VAL A 99 -7.42 3.30 9.29
C VAL A 99 -6.84 3.58 7.90
N SER A 100 -7.70 3.73 6.89
CA SER A 100 -7.28 4.01 5.50
C SER A 100 -6.67 5.40 5.36
N LEU A 101 -7.24 6.40 6.04
CA LEU A 101 -6.68 7.76 6.05
C LEU A 101 -5.31 7.80 6.73
N ARG A 102 -5.14 7.10 7.86
CA ARG A 102 -3.87 7.05 8.59
C ARG A 102 -2.83 6.28 7.80
N TYR A 103 -3.13 5.04 7.40
CA TYR A 103 -2.14 4.19 6.75
C TYR A 103 -1.89 4.56 5.28
N GLY A 104 -2.83 5.28 4.65
CA GLY A 104 -2.70 5.72 3.27
C GLY A 104 -1.63 6.78 3.03
N ALA A 105 -1.24 7.53 4.06
CA ALA A 105 -0.16 8.53 3.96
C ALA A 105 1.10 8.11 4.75
N THR A 106 1.14 6.92 5.33
CA THR A 106 2.29 6.45 6.11
C THR A 106 3.23 5.60 5.30
N VAL A 107 4.51 5.67 5.65
CA VAL A 107 5.57 4.81 5.09
C VAL A 107 5.53 3.46 5.81
N LEU A 108 4.43 2.73 5.63
CA LEU A 108 4.15 1.47 6.26
C LEU A 108 3.50 0.50 5.27
N PRO A 109 3.84 -0.79 5.33
CA PRO A 109 3.33 -1.78 4.37
C PRO A 109 1.83 -2.07 4.50
N ASN A 110 1.17 -1.58 5.56
CA ASN A 110 -0.21 -1.90 5.89
C ASN A 110 -1.19 -1.59 4.75
N MET A 111 -1.14 -0.38 4.18
CA MET A 111 -2.04 0.04 3.11
C MET A 111 -1.77 -0.68 1.78
N PRO A 112 -0.53 -0.70 1.24
CA PRO A 112 -0.28 -1.39 -0.03
C PRO A 112 -0.55 -2.90 0.06
N VAL A 113 -0.31 -3.55 1.21
CA VAL A 113 -0.65 -4.97 1.41
C VAL A 113 -2.17 -5.18 1.43
N ALA A 114 -2.92 -4.34 2.14
CA ALA A 114 -4.39 -4.42 2.16
C ALA A 114 -4.99 -4.24 0.76
N LEU A 115 -4.50 -3.26 0.00
CA LEU A 115 -4.94 -3.03 -1.38
C LEU A 115 -4.52 -4.16 -2.31
N GLY A 116 -3.33 -4.74 -2.11
CA GLY A 116 -2.89 -5.95 -2.82
C GLY A 116 -3.83 -7.14 -2.59
N ALA A 117 -4.29 -7.35 -1.35
CA ALA A 117 -5.27 -8.39 -1.02
C ALA A 117 -6.60 -8.18 -1.76
N VAL A 118 -7.14 -6.95 -1.75
CA VAL A 118 -8.37 -6.59 -2.47
C VAL A 118 -8.22 -6.80 -3.98
N ALA A 119 -7.07 -6.40 -4.54
CA ALA A 119 -6.74 -6.59 -5.95
C ALA A 119 -6.68 -8.08 -6.30
N ALA A 120 -6.01 -8.89 -5.48
CA ALA A 120 -5.86 -10.33 -5.73
C ALA A 120 -7.22 -11.04 -5.77
N VAL A 121 -8.08 -10.80 -4.78
CA VAL A 121 -9.43 -11.39 -4.75
C VAL A 121 -10.24 -10.94 -5.96
N GLY A 122 -10.20 -9.65 -6.31
CA GLY A 122 -10.89 -9.12 -7.48
C GLY A 122 -10.42 -9.75 -8.79
N VAL A 123 -9.10 -9.94 -8.97
CA VAL A 123 -8.52 -10.59 -10.16
C VAL A 123 -8.93 -12.06 -10.24
N LEU A 124 -8.91 -12.78 -9.11
CA LEU A 124 -9.34 -14.17 -9.05
C LEU A 124 -10.82 -14.30 -9.42
N ALA A 125 -11.69 -13.46 -8.83
CA ALA A 125 -13.13 -13.45 -9.09
C ALA A 125 -13.47 -13.05 -10.53
N ALA A 126 -12.76 -12.08 -11.10
CA ALA A 126 -12.95 -11.64 -12.48
C ALA A 126 -12.46 -12.66 -13.52
N GLY A 127 -11.50 -13.51 -13.15
CA GLY A 127 -10.93 -14.55 -13.99
C GLY A 127 -10.28 -14.07 -15.29
N GLY A 128 -10.10 -15.00 -16.23
CA GLY A 128 -9.57 -14.77 -17.57
C GLY A 128 -8.11 -15.16 -17.77
N ARG A 129 -7.66 -15.12 -19.03
CA ARG A 129 -6.37 -15.72 -19.47
C ARG A 129 -5.13 -15.15 -18.75
N ARG A 130 -5.18 -13.90 -18.30
CA ARG A 130 -4.06 -13.20 -17.65
C ARG A 130 -4.15 -13.19 -16.11
N ALA A 131 -5.22 -13.75 -15.52
CA ALA A 131 -5.47 -13.65 -14.08
C ALA A 131 -4.30 -14.20 -13.25
N TRP A 132 -3.77 -15.38 -13.61
CA TRP A 132 -2.64 -16.00 -12.92
C TRP A 132 -1.37 -15.16 -12.94
N ALA A 133 -1.04 -14.53 -14.07
CA ALA A 133 0.14 -13.67 -14.17
C ALA A 133 -0.01 -12.41 -13.30
N VAL A 134 -1.22 -11.82 -13.27
CA VAL A 134 -1.50 -10.65 -12.42
C VAL A 134 -1.50 -11.04 -10.94
N LEU A 135 -2.07 -12.19 -10.57
CA LEU A 135 -2.01 -12.73 -9.20
C LEU A 135 -0.58 -12.96 -8.74
N ALA A 136 0.26 -13.57 -9.58
CA ALA A 136 1.67 -13.79 -9.27
C ALA A 136 2.40 -12.46 -9.02
N LEU A 137 2.13 -11.43 -9.84
CA LEU A 137 2.70 -10.10 -9.64
C LEU A 137 2.25 -9.46 -8.33
N ILE A 138 0.96 -9.55 -8.00
CA ILE A 138 0.41 -9.01 -6.75
C ILE A 138 1.03 -9.73 -5.54
N ILE A 139 1.06 -11.06 -5.54
CA ILE A 139 1.62 -11.86 -4.44
C ILE A 139 3.12 -11.59 -4.27
N ALA A 140 3.87 -11.47 -5.37
CA ALA A 140 5.28 -11.08 -5.31
C ALA A 140 5.46 -9.68 -4.73
N GLY A 141 4.63 -8.71 -5.15
CA GLY A 141 4.62 -7.35 -4.60
C GLY A 141 4.33 -7.33 -3.10
N VAL A 142 3.28 -8.03 -2.65
CA VAL A 142 2.98 -8.20 -1.22
C VAL A 142 4.13 -8.90 -0.51
N GLY A 143 4.76 -9.90 -1.12
CA GLY A 143 5.89 -10.63 -0.55
C GLY A 143 7.11 -9.75 -0.29
N LEU A 144 7.37 -8.75 -1.13
CA LEU A 144 8.42 -7.76 -0.90
C LEU A 144 8.10 -6.86 0.31
N LEU A 145 6.82 -6.52 0.51
CA LEU A 145 6.34 -5.63 1.56
C LEU A 145 6.15 -6.31 2.91
N ARG A 146 5.61 -7.53 2.89
CA ARG A 146 5.33 -8.41 4.03
C ARG A 146 5.31 -9.87 3.55
N PRO A 147 6.45 -10.58 3.64
CA PRO A 147 6.55 -11.98 3.23
C PRO A 147 5.51 -12.90 3.89
N THR A 148 5.20 -12.66 5.17
CA THR A 148 4.21 -13.42 5.93
C THR A 148 2.80 -13.29 5.36
N ASP A 149 2.42 -12.08 4.96
CA ASP A 149 1.07 -11.79 4.47
C ASP A 149 0.88 -12.38 3.06
N ALA A 150 1.95 -12.43 2.27
CA ALA A 150 1.93 -13.10 0.96
C ALA A 150 1.67 -14.61 1.06
N VAL A 151 2.17 -15.28 2.11
CA VAL A 151 1.88 -16.70 2.36
C VAL A 151 0.38 -16.90 2.59
N TRP A 152 -0.22 -16.05 3.42
CA TRP A 152 -1.66 -16.11 3.69
C TRP A 152 -2.51 -15.79 2.46
N LEU A 153 -2.06 -14.86 1.60
CA LEU A 153 -2.73 -14.56 0.34
C LEU A 153 -2.62 -15.69 -0.69
N ALA A 154 -1.49 -16.40 -0.72
CA ALA A 154 -1.28 -17.50 -1.65
C ALA A 154 -1.96 -18.80 -1.20
N LEU A 155 -2.20 -18.98 0.11
CA LEU A 155 -2.73 -20.22 0.68
C LEU A 155 -4.05 -20.71 0.01
N PRO A 156 -5.06 -19.86 -0.23
CA PRO A 156 -6.29 -20.30 -0.89
C PRO A 156 -6.10 -20.79 -2.33
N LEU A 157 -5.01 -20.39 -3.00
CA LEU A 157 -4.73 -20.83 -4.37
C LEU A 157 -4.31 -22.29 -4.46
N PHE A 158 -3.92 -22.93 -3.35
CA PHE A 158 -3.60 -24.36 -3.32
C PHE A 158 -4.83 -25.26 -3.20
N VAL A 159 -5.99 -24.68 -2.90
CA VAL A 159 -7.27 -25.38 -2.74
C VAL A 159 -8.34 -24.93 -3.75
N ALA A 160 -8.04 -23.94 -4.58
CA ALA A 160 -8.89 -23.45 -5.68
C ALA A 160 -8.62 -24.23 -6.98
#